data_AF-X1MCX7-F1
#
_entry.id   AF-X1MCX7-F1
#
_cell.length_a   1.000
_cell.length_b   1.000
_cell.length_c   1.000
_cell.angle_alpha   90.00
_cell.angle_beta   90.00
_cell.angle_gamma   90.00
#
_symmetry.space_group_name_H-M   'P 1'
#
loop_
_entity.id
_entity.type
_entity.pdbx_description
1 polymer ?
#
loop_
_entity_poly.entity_id
_entity_poly.type
_entity_poly.pdbx_seq_one_letter_code
_entity_poly.pdbx_strand_id
1 'polypeptide(L)'
;RPDGETLNLIIFHLVEESPAGWSELIKEYWGEIGVQGFVKPVDRNYLMTSWAAGTQMVTPWAFNSAAEAAFAIGLSGESIYGRLWGVQWRAWWTTDGESGEEPPEDIKRMWSLYEEAAFLPVEERNEALKEVLDIYGDNLFEIGIIGMVPTPVITNINLKNIDTDAYAVSPAIGIGTLNRLYQAFWKK
;
A
#
# COMPACT_ATOMS: atom_id res chain seq x y z
N ARG A 1 -21.65 4.30 -17.22
CA ARG A 1 -21.14 3.00 -17.75
C ARG A 1 -21.43 2.95 -19.26
N PRO A 2 -20.75 2.12 -20.08
CA PRO A 2 -21.00 2.04 -21.52
C PRO A 2 -22.44 1.64 -21.90
N ASP A 3 -23.14 1.00 -20.96
CA ASP A 3 -24.56 0.62 -21.03
C ASP A 3 -25.54 1.76 -20.69
N GLY A 4 -25.05 2.95 -20.35
CA GLY A 4 -25.88 4.11 -19.98
C GLY A 4 -26.32 4.17 -18.52
N GLU A 5 -26.01 3.15 -17.71
CA GLU A 5 -26.29 3.17 -16.27
C GLU A 5 -25.25 4.01 -15.50
N THR A 6 -25.67 4.59 -14.37
CA THR A 6 -24.76 5.29 -13.46
C THR A 6 -23.69 4.32 -12.95
N LEU A 7 -22.43 4.78 -12.96
CA LEU A 7 -21.36 4.02 -12.34
C LEU A 7 -21.48 4.17 -10.82
N ASN A 8 -21.86 3.07 -10.16
CA ASN A 8 -21.96 2.98 -8.70
C ASN A 8 -20.75 2.23 -8.15
N LEU A 9 -20.04 2.85 -7.20
CA LEU A 9 -18.88 2.27 -6.53
C LEU A 9 -19.15 2.14 -5.03
N ILE A 10 -18.85 0.97 -4.47
CA ILE A 10 -18.92 0.73 -3.03
C ILE A 10 -17.53 0.96 -2.43
N ILE A 11 -17.44 1.93 -1.51
CA ILE A 11 -16.24 2.27 -0.77
C ILE A 11 -16.26 1.50 0.55
N PHE A 12 -15.47 0.44 0.64
CA PHE A 12 -15.31 -0.37 1.84
C PHE A 12 -14.52 0.43 2.86
N HIS A 13 -15.15 0.74 3.97
CA HIS A 13 -14.61 1.64 4.98
C HIS A 13 -14.26 0.89 6.26
N LEU A 14 -12.97 0.83 6.58
CA LEU A 14 -12.50 0.31 7.85
C LEU A 14 -12.15 1.47 8.78
N VAL A 15 -12.96 1.64 9.83
CA VAL A 15 -12.88 2.78 10.77
C VAL A 15 -11.50 2.91 11.42
N GLU A 16 -10.81 1.79 11.65
CA GLU A 16 -9.48 1.77 12.28
C GLU A 16 -8.36 2.31 11.37
N GLU A 17 -8.50 2.18 10.04
CA GLU A 17 -7.45 2.48 9.06
C GLU A 17 -7.73 3.76 8.26
N SER A 18 -9.00 4.14 8.17
CA SER A 18 -9.44 5.33 7.48
C SER A 18 -10.56 5.92 8.32
N PRO A 19 -10.35 7.02 9.07
CA PRO A 19 -11.44 7.69 9.75
C PRO A 19 -12.50 8.13 8.74
N ALA A 20 -13.77 8.13 9.14
CA ALA A 20 -14.95 8.39 8.28
C ALA A 20 -14.84 9.62 7.36
N GLY A 21 -14.02 10.61 7.72
CA GLY A 21 -13.80 11.81 6.91
C GLY A 21 -13.25 11.54 5.50
N TRP A 22 -12.36 10.57 5.29
CA TRP A 22 -11.76 10.37 3.97
C TRP A 22 -12.74 9.75 2.96
N SER A 23 -13.46 8.71 3.37
CA SER A 23 -14.40 8.02 2.48
C SER A 23 -15.58 8.91 2.07
N GLU A 24 -16.08 9.77 2.96
CA GLU A 24 -17.14 10.73 2.61
C GLU A 24 -16.63 11.82 1.66
N LEU A 25 -15.41 12.34 1.87
CA LEU A 25 -14.81 13.31 0.93
C LEU A 25 -14.58 12.70 -0.46
N ILE A 26 -14.07 11.46 -0.54
CA ILE A 26 -13.91 10.75 -1.82
C ILE A 26 -15.26 10.63 -2.52
N LYS A 27 -16.30 10.22 -1.80
CA LYS A 27 -17.67 10.10 -2.32
C LYS A 27 -18.21 11.45 -2.82
N GLU A 28 -17.97 12.54 -2.09
CA GLU A 28 -18.39 13.89 -2.47
C GLU A 28 -17.70 14.35 -3.77
N TYR A 29 -16.38 14.30 -3.83
CA TYR A 29 -15.61 14.73 -5.01
C TYR A 29 -15.88 13.85 -6.23
N TRP A 30 -16.06 12.55 -6.05
CA TRP A 30 -16.47 11.67 -7.15
C TRP A 30 -17.89 12.00 -7.65
N GLY A 31 -18.79 12.41 -6.75
CA GLY A 31 -20.12 12.88 -7.11
C GLY A 31 -20.10 14.10 -8.05
N GLU A 32 -19.18 15.03 -7.84
CA GLU A 32 -19.02 16.24 -8.69
C GLU A 32 -18.65 15.89 -10.14
N ILE A 33 -17.97 14.76 -10.36
CA ILE A 33 -17.59 14.26 -11.69
C ILE A 33 -18.51 13.14 -12.21
N GLY A 34 -19.65 12.91 -11.54
CA GLY A 34 -20.66 11.94 -11.98
C GLY A 34 -20.37 10.48 -11.62
N VAL A 35 -19.44 10.22 -10.70
CA VAL A 35 -19.16 8.88 -10.16
C VAL A 35 -19.85 8.73 -8.80
N GLN A 36 -20.81 7.82 -8.70
CA GLN A 36 -21.62 7.69 -7.48
C GLN A 36 -20.96 6.73 -6.48
N GLY A 37 -20.53 7.25 -5.33
CA GLY A 37 -19.92 6.47 -4.24
C GLY A 37 -20.89 6.11 -3.11
N PHE A 38 -20.76 4.91 -2.56
CA PHE A 38 -21.48 4.45 -1.35
C PHE A 38 -20.49 3.97 -0.30
N VAL A 39 -20.43 4.67 0.84
CA VAL A 39 -19.57 4.27 1.96
C VAL A 39 -20.23 3.11 2.72
N LYS A 40 -19.53 1.98 2.79
CA LYS A 40 -19.94 0.78 3.50
C LYS A 40 -18.95 0.49 4.63
N PRO A 41 -19.29 0.77 5.90
CA PRO A 41 -18.49 0.33 7.03
C PRO A 41 -18.36 -1.20 7.02
N VAL A 42 -17.13 -1.70 7.19
CA VAL A 42 -16.83 -3.13 7.24
C VAL A 42 -15.88 -3.42 8.40
N ASP A 43 -15.97 -4.63 8.95
CA ASP A 43 -14.95 -5.13 9.87
C ASP A 43 -13.74 -5.68 9.10
N ARG A 44 -12.61 -5.80 9.81
CA ARG A 44 -11.34 -6.24 9.22
C ARG A 44 -11.42 -7.65 8.64
N ASN A 45 -12.12 -8.59 9.28
CA ASN A 45 -12.18 -9.97 8.78
C ASN A 45 -12.94 -10.04 7.47
N TYR A 46 -14.09 -9.36 7.40
CA TYR A 46 -14.86 -9.26 6.16
C TYR A 46 -14.05 -8.62 5.02
N LEU A 47 -13.31 -7.55 5.32
CA LEU A 47 -12.46 -6.88 4.33
C LEU A 47 -11.36 -7.82 3.81
N MET A 48 -10.66 -8.53 4.69
CA MET A 48 -9.58 -9.45 4.29
C MET A 48 -10.11 -10.61 3.45
N THR A 49 -11.28 -11.16 3.79
CA THR A 49 -11.93 -12.18 2.96
C THR A 49 -12.33 -11.60 1.60
N SER A 50 -12.84 -10.37 1.57
CA SER A 50 -13.23 -9.71 0.32
C SER A 50 -12.02 -9.50 -0.59
N TRP A 51 -10.89 -9.05 -0.02
CA TRP A 51 -9.59 -8.89 -0.69
C TRP A 51 -9.06 -10.18 -1.28
N ALA A 52 -9.00 -11.25 -0.48
CA ALA A 52 -8.55 -12.54 -0.96
C ALA A 52 -9.43 -13.08 -2.11
N ALA A 53 -10.73 -12.73 -2.11
CA ALA A 53 -11.67 -13.10 -3.15
C ALA A 53 -11.72 -12.11 -4.34
N GLY A 54 -11.06 -10.94 -4.26
CA GLY A 54 -11.14 -9.89 -5.27
C GLY A 54 -12.54 -9.31 -5.45
N THR A 55 -13.35 -9.25 -4.38
CA THR A 55 -14.77 -8.82 -4.44
C THR A 55 -15.01 -7.39 -3.96
N GLN A 56 -14.00 -6.73 -3.40
CA GLN A 56 -14.06 -5.30 -3.11
C GLN A 56 -14.10 -4.49 -4.40
N MET A 57 -14.79 -3.35 -4.36
CA MET A 57 -14.71 -2.36 -5.45
C MET A 57 -13.64 -1.33 -5.16
N VAL A 58 -13.75 -0.64 -4.02
CA VAL A 58 -12.82 0.40 -3.59
C VAL A 58 -12.56 0.23 -2.10
N THR A 59 -11.31 0.29 -1.67
CA THR A 59 -10.95 0.30 -0.25
C THR A 59 -9.88 1.36 -0.01
N PRO A 60 -10.16 2.41 0.76
CA PRO A 60 -9.12 3.30 1.26
C PRO A 60 -8.23 2.53 2.23
N TRP A 61 -6.91 2.58 1.99
CA TRP A 61 -5.92 1.89 2.79
C TRP A 61 -4.61 2.69 2.82
N ALA A 62 -3.79 2.47 3.85
CA ALA A 62 -2.46 3.06 3.93
C ALA A 62 -1.48 2.33 2.99
N PHE A 63 -0.79 3.08 2.13
CA PHE A 63 0.33 2.55 1.36
C PHE A 63 1.55 2.32 2.26
N ASN A 64 1.60 1.13 2.83
CA ASN A 64 2.70 0.72 3.70
C ASN A 64 3.94 0.35 2.86
N SER A 65 5.12 0.39 3.47
CA SER A 65 6.38 0.03 2.79
C SER A 65 6.79 0.95 1.63
N ALA A 66 6.35 2.21 1.64
CA ALA A 66 6.71 3.21 0.62
C ALA A 66 8.19 3.65 0.65
N ALA A 67 8.91 3.36 1.74
CA ALA A 67 10.27 3.82 1.92
C ALA A 67 11.22 3.15 0.94
N GLU A 68 12.18 3.91 0.39
CA GLU A 68 13.23 3.40 -0.51
C GLU A 68 13.92 2.15 0.07
N ALA A 69 14.26 2.18 1.36
CA ALA A 69 14.87 1.06 2.04
C ALA A 69 13.98 -0.21 2.05
N ALA A 70 12.65 -0.06 2.12
CA ALA A 70 11.73 -1.18 2.06
C ALA A 70 11.65 -1.77 0.64
N PHE A 71 11.65 -0.91 -0.38
CA PHE A 71 11.71 -1.33 -1.78
C PHE A 71 13.00 -2.09 -2.07
N ALA A 72 14.14 -1.54 -1.66
CA ALA A 72 15.46 -2.10 -1.92
C ALA A 72 15.71 -3.47 -1.26
N ILE A 73 15.00 -3.79 -0.17
CA ILE A 73 15.14 -5.07 0.54
C ILE A 73 13.93 -6.01 0.34
N GLY A 74 13.04 -5.70 -0.61
CA GLY A 74 11.94 -6.58 -0.99
C GLY A 74 10.70 -6.53 -0.09
N LEU A 75 10.61 -5.60 0.87
CA LEU A 75 9.49 -5.51 1.83
C LEU A 75 8.25 -4.78 1.27
N SER A 76 8.33 -4.27 0.04
CA SER A 76 7.22 -3.62 -0.67
C SER A 76 6.49 -4.56 -1.63
N GLY A 77 6.93 -5.83 -1.73
CA GLY A 77 6.42 -6.80 -2.69
C GLY A 77 4.92 -7.05 -2.60
N GLU A 78 4.31 -6.95 -1.42
CA GLU A 78 2.86 -7.14 -1.29
C GLU A 78 2.05 -6.16 -2.16
N SER A 79 2.47 -4.89 -2.23
CA SER A 79 1.82 -3.89 -3.10
C SER A 79 2.22 -4.07 -4.55
N ILE A 80 3.49 -4.44 -4.83
CA ILE A 80 3.99 -4.62 -6.21
C ILE A 80 3.37 -5.84 -6.88
N TYR A 81 3.17 -6.95 -6.16
CA TYR A 81 2.56 -8.18 -6.67
C TYR A 81 1.03 -8.16 -6.65
N GLY A 82 0.39 -7.00 -6.54
CA GLY A 82 -1.05 -6.90 -6.75
C GLY A 82 -1.94 -7.46 -5.65
N ARG A 83 -1.51 -7.47 -4.37
CA ARG A 83 -2.35 -7.98 -3.27
C ARG A 83 -3.76 -7.37 -3.25
N LEU A 84 -3.86 -6.06 -3.46
CA LEU A 84 -5.08 -5.29 -3.24
C LEU A 84 -5.79 -4.92 -4.55
N TRP A 85 -5.04 -4.82 -5.64
CA TRP A 85 -5.51 -4.30 -6.93
C TRP A 85 -5.47 -5.34 -8.06
N GLY A 86 -4.72 -6.44 -7.92
CA GLY A 86 -4.45 -7.40 -8.99
C GLY A 86 -4.58 -8.86 -8.54
N VAL A 87 -5.64 -9.19 -7.79
CA VAL A 87 -5.78 -10.51 -7.13
C VAL A 87 -5.69 -11.70 -8.11
N GLN A 88 -6.31 -11.59 -9.30
CA GLN A 88 -6.25 -12.65 -10.31
C GLN A 88 -4.86 -12.78 -10.94
N TRP A 89 -4.20 -11.65 -11.19
CA TRP A 89 -2.82 -11.61 -11.67
C TRP A 89 -1.85 -12.20 -10.64
N ARG A 90 -2.05 -11.87 -9.36
CA ARG A 90 -1.28 -12.46 -8.26
C ARG A 90 -1.49 -13.96 -8.17
N ALA A 91 -2.72 -14.45 -8.30
CA ALA A 91 -3.00 -15.88 -8.31
C ALA A 91 -2.21 -16.58 -9.43
N TRP A 92 -2.27 -16.02 -10.65
CA TRP A 92 -1.49 -16.50 -11.80
C TRP A 92 0.01 -16.55 -11.50
N TRP A 93 0.56 -15.49 -10.93
CA TRP A 93 1.97 -15.44 -10.53
C TRP A 93 2.33 -16.52 -9.51
N THR A 94 1.54 -16.65 -8.44
CA THR A 94 1.87 -17.56 -7.34
C THR A 94 1.65 -19.04 -7.65
N THR A 95 0.89 -19.35 -8.70
CA THR A 95 0.59 -20.74 -9.11
C THR A 95 1.22 -21.08 -10.45
N ASP A 96 2.21 -20.32 -10.91
CA ASP A 96 2.87 -20.54 -12.21
C ASP A 96 1.87 -20.72 -13.39
N GLY A 97 0.78 -19.94 -13.36
CA GLY A 97 -0.27 -19.96 -14.38
C GLY A 97 -1.35 -21.05 -14.26
N GLU A 98 -1.33 -21.90 -13.22
CA GLU A 98 -2.38 -22.90 -12.99
C GLU A 98 -3.77 -22.30 -12.66
N SER A 99 -3.79 -21.08 -12.12
CA SER A 99 -5.00 -20.36 -11.72
C SER A 99 -4.88 -18.87 -12.01
N GLY A 100 -5.98 -18.12 -11.91
CA GLY A 100 -5.96 -16.68 -12.11
C GLY A 100 -5.95 -16.24 -13.58
N GLU A 101 -5.60 -14.99 -13.79
CA GLU A 101 -5.54 -14.37 -15.12
C GLU A 101 -4.10 -13.99 -15.46
N GLU A 102 -3.68 -14.28 -16.68
CA GLU A 102 -2.35 -13.87 -17.14
C GLU A 102 -2.27 -12.34 -17.17
N PRO A 103 -1.31 -11.72 -16.47
CA PRO A 103 -1.19 -10.28 -16.44
C PRO A 103 -0.63 -9.73 -17.76
N PRO A 104 -0.88 -8.45 -18.06
CA PRO A 104 -0.21 -7.75 -19.16
C PRO A 104 1.33 -7.75 -19.03
N GLU A 105 2.01 -7.55 -20.16
CA GLU A 105 3.49 -7.66 -20.24
C GLU A 105 4.24 -6.63 -19.39
N ASP A 106 3.69 -5.42 -19.23
CA ASP A 106 4.26 -4.38 -18.36
C ASP A 106 4.22 -4.80 -16.88
N ILE A 107 3.16 -5.49 -16.44
CA ILE A 107 3.08 -6.06 -15.09
C ILE A 107 4.12 -7.15 -14.88
N LYS A 108 4.27 -8.07 -15.84
CA LYS A 108 5.30 -9.12 -15.79
C LYS A 108 6.70 -8.50 -15.72
N ARG A 109 6.94 -7.45 -16.50
CA ARG A 109 8.18 -6.67 -16.48
C ARG A 109 8.41 -6.02 -15.12
N MET A 110 7.41 -5.35 -14.56
CA MET A 110 7.48 -4.74 -13.23
C MET A 110 7.85 -5.77 -12.15
N TRP A 111 7.25 -6.96 -12.17
CA TRP A 111 7.56 -8.01 -11.21
C TRP A 111 8.97 -8.57 -11.38
N SER A 112 9.38 -8.90 -12.61
CA SER A 112 10.74 -9.38 -12.90
C SER A 112 11.80 -8.37 -12.46
N LEU A 113 11.61 -7.09 -12.75
CA LEU A 113 12.52 -6.03 -12.29
C LEU A 113 12.60 -5.95 -10.77
N TYR A 114 11.46 -6.04 -10.08
CA TYR A 114 11.42 -5.96 -8.63
C TYR A 114 12.11 -7.15 -7.96
N GLU A 115 12.00 -8.35 -8.54
CA GLU A 115 12.72 -9.55 -8.07
C GLU A 115 14.23 -9.45 -8.31
N GLU A 116 14.65 -8.98 -9.48
CA GLU A 116 16.06 -8.82 -9.84
C GLU A 116 16.74 -7.72 -9.01
N ALA A 117 16.02 -6.65 -8.67
CA ALA A 117 16.53 -5.48 -7.96
C ALA A 117 17.29 -5.81 -6.67
N ALA A 118 16.90 -6.86 -5.95
CA ALA A 118 17.56 -7.28 -4.71
C ALA A 118 19.00 -7.80 -4.93
N PHE A 119 19.35 -8.21 -6.16
CA PHE A 119 20.63 -8.82 -6.51
C PHE A 119 21.55 -7.89 -7.30
N LEU A 120 21.08 -6.70 -7.67
CA LEU A 120 21.83 -5.72 -8.46
C LEU A 120 22.72 -4.81 -7.61
N PRO A 121 23.81 -4.28 -8.20
CA PRO A 121 24.54 -3.12 -7.65
C PRO A 121 23.60 -1.93 -7.41
N VAL A 122 24.00 -1.00 -6.53
CA VAL A 122 23.13 0.10 -6.07
C VAL A 122 22.61 0.95 -7.23
N GLU A 123 23.46 1.31 -8.17
CA GLU A 123 23.12 2.14 -9.32
C GLU A 123 22.09 1.43 -10.23
N GLU A 124 22.37 0.19 -10.61
CA GLU A 124 21.49 -0.63 -11.45
C GLU A 124 20.15 -0.94 -10.76
N ARG A 125 20.19 -1.23 -9.46
CA ARG A 125 18.99 -1.41 -8.63
C ARG A 125 18.11 -0.16 -8.65
N ASN A 126 18.73 1.01 -8.51
CA ASN A 126 17.98 2.28 -8.48
C ASN A 126 17.34 2.58 -9.83
N GLU A 127 17.97 2.19 -10.95
CA GLU A 127 17.36 2.28 -12.28
C GLU A 127 16.20 1.30 -12.44
N ALA A 128 16.38 0.04 -12.04
CA ALA A 128 15.32 -0.97 -12.07
C ALA A 128 14.10 -0.56 -11.22
N LEU A 129 14.32 -0.07 -9.99
CA LEU A 129 13.23 0.36 -9.11
C LEU A 129 12.52 1.63 -9.63
N LYS A 130 13.19 2.51 -10.38
CA LYS A 130 12.53 3.62 -11.05
C LYS A 130 11.57 3.12 -12.12
N GLU A 131 12.01 2.18 -12.98
CA GLU A 131 11.15 1.58 -14.00
C GLU A 131 9.94 0.85 -13.37
N VAL A 132 10.14 0.16 -12.23
CA VAL A 132 9.03 -0.42 -11.45
C VAL A 132 8.01 0.64 -11.04
N LEU A 133 8.47 1.78 -10.51
CA LEU A 133 7.58 2.86 -10.06
C LEU A 133 6.94 3.62 -11.22
N ASP A 134 7.62 3.73 -12.37
CA ASP A 134 7.06 4.32 -13.59
C ASP A 134 5.89 3.47 -14.11
N ILE A 135 6.09 2.15 -14.23
CA ILE A 135 5.00 1.22 -14.63
C ILE A 135 3.82 1.29 -13.64
N TYR A 136 4.13 1.35 -12.34
CA TYR A 136 3.11 1.47 -11.30
C TYR A 136 2.32 2.78 -11.43
N GLY A 137 3.00 3.89 -11.69
CA GLY A 137 2.41 5.22 -11.87
C GLY A 137 1.60 5.36 -13.15
N ASP A 138 2.04 4.79 -14.26
CA ASP A 138 1.35 4.84 -15.55
C ASP A 138 0.02 4.07 -15.53
N ASN A 139 -0.04 2.97 -14.76
CA ASN A 139 -1.23 2.15 -14.64
C ASN A 139 -2.22 2.60 -13.56
N LEU A 140 -1.78 3.42 -12.58
CA LEU A 140 -2.62 3.94 -11.49
C LEU A 140 -3.40 2.85 -10.72
N PHE A 141 -2.75 1.73 -10.38
CA PHE A 141 -3.39 0.63 -9.64
C PHE A 141 -3.99 1.07 -8.30
N GLU A 142 -3.34 2.05 -7.67
CA GLU A 142 -3.78 2.68 -6.44
C GLU A 142 -3.72 4.20 -6.60
N ILE A 143 -4.73 4.90 -6.09
CA ILE A 143 -4.85 6.34 -6.20
C ILE A 143 -4.51 6.97 -4.86
N GLY A 144 -3.35 7.62 -4.79
CA GLY A 144 -2.91 8.35 -3.60
C GLY A 144 -3.78 9.58 -3.32
N ILE A 145 -4.25 9.73 -2.08
CA ILE A 145 -5.02 10.91 -1.63
C ILE A 145 -4.18 11.91 -0.83
N ILE A 146 -3.28 11.39 0.02
CA ILE A 146 -2.33 12.16 0.84
C ILE A 146 -1.17 11.22 1.20
N GLY A 147 0.03 11.79 1.36
CA GLY A 147 1.22 11.06 1.78
C GLY A 147 1.90 11.73 2.97
N MET A 148 2.83 11.00 3.60
CA MET A 148 3.72 11.53 4.65
C MET A 148 2.99 12.18 5.83
N VAL A 149 1.84 11.63 6.22
CA VAL A 149 1.08 12.11 7.39
C VAL A 149 1.98 11.99 8.64
N PRO A 150 2.27 13.09 9.36
CA PRO A 150 3.14 13.05 10.53
C PRO A 150 2.58 12.11 11.60
N THR A 151 3.40 11.16 12.04
CA THR A 151 3.05 10.28 13.17
C THR A 151 3.96 10.65 14.34
N PRO A 152 3.43 11.27 15.42
CA PRO A 152 4.24 11.67 16.56
C PRO A 152 4.66 10.46 17.42
N VAL A 153 5.88 10.49 17.96
CA VAL A 153 6.33 9.56 19.01
C VAL A 153 6.12 10.20 20.38
N ILE A 154 5.52 9.46 21.30
CA ILE A 154 5.40 9.86 22.70
C ILE A 154 6.33 8.98 23.53
N THR A 155 7.25 9.59 24.27
CA THR A 155 8.17 8.90 25.17
C THR A 155 8.12 9.47 26.58
N ASN A 156 8.52 8.65 27.56
CA ASN A 156 8.68 9.11 28.93
C ASN A 156 9.93 10.00 29.03
N ILE A 157 9.84 11.12 29.74
CA ILE A 157 10.97 12.05 29.94
C ILE A 157 12.21 11.40 30.61
N ASN A 158 12.01 10.30 31.35
CA ASN A 158 13.07 9.55 32.01
C ASN A 158 13.66 8.45 31.13
N LEU A 159 13.03 8.11 30.00
CA LEU A 159 13.60 7.22 29.00
C LEU A 159 14.52 8.04 28.08
N LYS A 160 15.82 7.75 28.14
CA LYS A 160 16.88 8.47 27.42
C LYS A 160 17.36 7.68 26.21
N ASN A 161 18.08 8.39 25.35
CA ASN A 161 18.61 7.87 24.09
C ASN A 161 17.51 7.45 23.11
N ILE A 162 16.45 8.27 23.04
CA ILE A 162 15.39 8.18 22.05
C ILE A 162 15.71 9.17 20.93
N ASP A 163 15.71 8.68 19.69
CA ASP A 163 15.84 9.51 18.51
C ASP A 163 14.52 10.27 18.28
N THR A 164 14.55 11.60 18.41
CA THR A 164 13.38 12.46 18.23
C THR A 164 13.14 12.84 16.77
N ASP A 165 14.11 12.57 15.89
CA ASP A 165 14.02 12.85 14.46
C ASP A 165 13.62 11.60 13.66
N ALA A 166 13.59 10.43 14.32
CA ALA A 166 13.15 9.18 13.71
C ALA A 166 11.65 9.16 13.41
N TYR A 167 11.27 8.42 12.35
CA TYR A 167 9.88 8.12 12.05
C TYR A 167 9.26 7.28 13.17
N ALA A 168 8.06 7.67 13.60
CA ALA A 168 7.33 6.92 14.63
C ALA A 168 6.96 5.51 14.18
N VAL A 169 6.62 5.34 12.90
CA VAL A 169 6.18 4.06 12.33
C VAL A 169 6.68 3.91 10.90
N SER A 170 7.33 2.79 10.63
CA SER A 170 7.36 2.18 9.29
C SER A 170 6.82 0.77 9.46
N PRO A 171 5.63 0.44 8.92
CA PRO A 171 5.06 -0.90 9.07
C PRO A 171 5.94 -1.99 8.46
N ALA A 172 6.78 -1.62 7.48
CA ALA A 172 7.70 -2.51 6.81
C ALA A 172 8.96 -2.80 7.65
N ILE A 173 9.58 -1.75 8.19
CA ILE A 173 10.92 -1.83 8.82
C ILE A 173 10.80 -1.97 10.36
N GLY A 174 9.63 -1.66 10.91
CA GLY A 174 9.34 -1.72 12.33
C GLY A 174 9.85 -0.51 13.11
N ILE A 175 9.08 -0.13 14.14
CA ILE A 175 9.40 0.99 15.04
C ILE A 175 10.73 0.77 15.75
N GLY A 176 10.96 -0.45 16.25
CA GLY A 176 12.14 -0.80 17.05
C GLY A 176 13.46 -0.68 16.28
N THR A 177 13.44 -0.97 14.98
CA THR A 177 14.61 -0.91 14.10
C THR A 177 15.02 0.53 13.82
N LEU A 178 14.06 1.39 13.45
CA LEU A 178 14.30 2.79 13.13
C LEU A 178 14.68 3.61 14.36
N ASN A 179 13.98 3.38 15.48
CA ASN A 179 14.20 4.11 16.73
C ASN A 179 15.34 3.52 17.58
N ARG A 180 15.97 2.41 17.13
CA ARG A 180 17.05 1.70 17.82
C ARG A 180 16.77 1.52 19.32
N LEU A 181 15.57 1.07 19.67
CA LEU A 181 15.09 1.03 21.07
C LEU A 181 15.99 0.22 22.01
N TYR A 182 16.81 -0.69 21.47
CA TYR A 182 17.83 -1.43 22.21
C TYR A 182 18.95 -0.52 22.80
N GLN A 183 19.06 0.72 22.35
CA GLN A 183 19.97 1.73 22.89
C GLN A 183 19.31 2.62 23.96
N ALA A 184 17.98 2.53 24.13
CA ALA A 184 17.25 3.32 25.11
C ALA A 184 17.56 2.87 26.54
N PHE A 185 17.59 3.80 27.49
CA PHE A 185 17.84 3.49 28.89
C PHE A 185 17.07 4.40 29.83
N TRP A 186 16.74 3.89 31.02
CA TRP A 186 16.11 4.69 32.06
C TRP A 186 17.17 5.54 32.79
N LYS A 187 16.88 6.82 32.95
CA LYS A 187 17.62 7.71 33.84
C LYS A 187 17.53 7.13 35.27
N LYS A 188 18.69 6.91 35.90
CA LYS A 188 18.79 6.55 37.32
C LYS A 188 18.36 7.69 38.22
#